data_AF-A0A0F0LND0-F1
#
_entry.id   AF-A0A0F0LND0-F1
#
_cell.length_a   1.000
_cell.length_b   1.000
_cell.length_c   1.000
_cell.angle_alpha   90.00
_cell.angle_beta   90.00
_cell.angle_gamma   90.00
#
_symmetry.space_group_name_H-M   'P 1'
#
loop_
_entity.id
_entity.type
_entity.pdbx_description
1 polymer ?
#
loop_
_entity_poly.entity_id
_entity_poly.type
_entity_poly.pdbx_seq_one_letter_code
_entity_poly.pdbx_strand_id
1 'polypeptide(L)'
;MGAERIATQKSSVRMQDPVERRSVRNMAILYYGGAEHPIEIEDIALAHLKIVIATKLRRNESFTLSWRHDGDQPRGRSTIWLHPSIPLRFEFDDPTPPEIDPRRIQAYANSANTSGGILLPDEATLAL
;
A
#
# COMPACT_ATOMS: atom_id res chain seq x y z
N MET A 1 -24.07 28.74 -64.89
CA MET A 1 -23.18 29.15 -63.78
C MET A 1 -24.05 29.66 -62.65
N GLY A 2 -23.97 29.05 -61.47
CA GLY A 2 -24.79 29.42 -60.30
C GLY A 2 -25.15 28.20 -59.48
N ALA A 3 -24.16 27.59 -58.83
CA ALA A 3 -24.38 26.56 -57.82
C ALA A 3 -24.10 27.19 -56.45
N GLU A 4 -25.12 27.31 -55.61
CA GLU A 4 -24.94 27.56 -54.18
C GLU A 4 -25.80 26.59 -53.36
N ARG A 5 -25.06 25.84 -52.52
CA ARG A 5 -25.35 25.45 -51.13
C ARG A 5 -26.62 24.65 -50.88
N ILE A 6 -26.44 23.44 -50.34
CA ILE A 6 -26.57 23.18 -48.89
C ILE A 6 -25.63 22.01 -48.53
N ALA A 7 -24.55 22.25 -47.77
CA ALA A 7 -23.72 21.20 -47.21
C ALA A 7 -23.83 21.21 -45.67
N THR A 8 -24.26 20.07 -45.17
CA THR A 8 -24.51 19.62 -43.81
C THR A 8 -23.47 20.04 -42.77
N GLN A 9 -23.95 20.59 -41.65
CA GLN A 9 -23.25 20.63 -40.38
C GLN A 9 -23.60 19.38 -39.57
N LYS A 10 -22.61 18.63 -39.06
CA LYS A 10 -22.65 18.13 -37.67
C LYS A 10 -21.35 17.48 -37.19
N SER A 11 -20.94 17.96 -36.02
CA SER A 11 -20.33 17.21 -34.93
C SER A 11 -18.87 16.76 -35.08
N SER A 12 -17.99 17.71 -34.78
CA SER A 12 -16.67 17.42 -34.21
C SER A 12 -16.88 16.71 -32.86
N VAL A 13 -16.73 15.40 -32.86
CA VAL A 13 -16.53 14.63 -31.63
C VAL A 13 -15.11 14.93 -31.17
N ARG A 14 -14.99 15.76 -30.13
CA ARG A 14 -13.74 16.01 -29.43
C ARG A 14 -13.30 14.68 -28.81
N MET A 15 -12.23 14.08 -29.35
CA MET A 15 -11.51 13.00 -28.68
C MET A 15 -11.09 13.55 -27.31
N GLN A 16 -11.65 12.99 -26.24
CA GLN A 16 -11.14 13.21 -24.90
C GLN A 16 -9.87 12.38 -24.80
N ASP A 17 -8.74 13.05 -24.57
CA ASP A 17 -7.50 12.40 -24.17
C ASP A 17 -7.80 11.45 -22.99
N PRO A 18 -7.25 10.22 -22.95
CA PRO A 18 -7.36 9.39 -21.78
C PRO A 18 -6.59 10.09 -20.66
N VAL A 19 -7.32 10.76 -19.76
CA VAL A 19 -6.79 11.20 -18.47
C VAL A 19 -6.32 9.94 -17.77
N GLU A 20 -5.01 9.74 -17.77
CA GLU A 20 -4.31 8.77 -16.95
C GLU A 20 -4.85 8.95 -15.53
N ARG A 21 -5.75 8.05 -15.13
CA ARG A 21 -6.26 8.01 -13.77
C ARG A 21 -5.05 7.67 -12.91
N ARG A 22 -4.33 8.68 -12.46
CA ARG A 22 -3.33 8.52 -11.41
C ARG A 22 -4.11 7.93 -10.24
N SER A 23 -4.02 6.61 -10.08
CA SER A 23 -4.68 5.90 -9.01
C SER A 23 -4.21 6.58 -7.74
N VAL A 24 -5.12 7.25 -7.03
CA VAL A 24 -4.82 7.74 -5.69
C VAL A 24 -4.50 6.47 -4.90
N ARG A 25 -3.26 6.37 -4.42
CA ARG A 25 -2.87 5.23 -3.59
C ARG A 25 -3.54 5.40 -2.23
N ASN A 26 -4.31 4.41 -1.83
CA ASN A 26 -4.93 4.39 -0.51
C ASN A 26 -3.85 4.08 0.53
N MET A 27 -3.87 4.82 1.63
CA MET A 27 -3.02 4.57 2.78
C MET A 27 -3.78 3.76 3.83
N ALA A 28 -3.04 3.16 4.74
CA ALA A 28 -3.57 2.45 5.88
C ALA A 28 -2.63 2.62 7.07
N ILE A 29 -3.16 2.43 8.26
CA ILE A 29 -2.46 2.72 9.51
C ILE A 29 -2.26 1.46 10.33
N LEU A 30 -1.02 1.26 10.78
CA LEU A 30 -0.66 0.30 11.82
C LEU A 30 -0.42 1.02 13.14
N TYR A 31 -1.24 0.71 14.15
CA TYR A 31 -1.01 1.12 15.53
C TYR A 31 -0.35 -0.01 16.29
N TYR A 32 0.72 0.30 17.02
CA TYR A 32 1.45 -0.66 17.82
C TYR A 32 1.69 -0.15 19.25
N GLY A 33 1.13 -0.86 20.23
CA GLY A 33 1.21 -0.49 21.64
C GLY A 33 0.65 0.90 21.92
N GLY A 34 1.36 1.67 22.75
CA GLY A 34 1.05 3.07 23.07
C GLY A 34 1.94 4.07 22.31
N ALA A 35 2.41 3.72 21.11
CA ALA A 35 3.23 4.64 20.31
C ALA A 35 2.49 5.95 20.06
N GLU A 36 3.18 7.08 20.24
CA GLU A 36 2.60 8.42 20.02
C GLU A 36 2.19 8.64 18.57
N HIS A 37 2.94 8.07 17.62
CA HIS A 37 2.72 8.27 16.19
C HIS A 37 2.30 6.95 15.54
N PRO A 38 1.20 6.96 14.75
CA PRO A 38 0.84 5.82 13.92
C PRO A 38 1.89 5.54 12.84
N ILE A 39 1.92 4.31 12.35
CA ILE A 39 2.77 3.92 11.22
C ILE A 39 1.91 3.89 9.96
N GLU A 40 2.15 4.82 9.05
CA GLU A 40 1.48 4.91 7.76
C GLU A 40 2.14 3.98 6.74
N ILE A 41 1.33 3.16 6.07
CA ILE A 41 1.77 2.15 5.11
C ILE A 41 0.75 2.14 3.96
N GLU A 42 1.18 1.87 2.74
CA GLU A 42 0.24 1.65 1.62
C GLU A 42 -0.77 0.54 1.97
N ASP A 43 -2.06 0.80 1.68
CA ASP A 43 -3.17 -0.07 2.04
C ASP A 43 -2.95 -1.54 1.60
N ILE A 44 -2.57 -1.72 0.33
CA ILE A 44 -2.28 -3.03 -0.24
C ILE A 44 -1.12 -3.70 0.51
N ALA A 45 -0.04 -2.98 0.81
CA ALA A 45 1.08 -3.53 1.57
C ALA A 45 0.63 -3.96 2.97
N LEU A 46 -0.13 -3.13 3.67
CA LEU A 46 -0.62 -3.43 5.01
C LEU A 46 -1.58 -4.62 5.03
N ALA A 47 -2.38 -4.82 3.98
CA ALA A 47 -3.29 -5.96 3.86
C ALA A 47 -2.52 -7.30 3.83
N HIS A 48 -1.42 -7.37 3.08
CA HIS A 48 -0.54 -8.54 3.04
C HIS A 48 0.22 -8.73 4.36
N LEU A 49 0.76 -7.64 4.92
CA LEU A 49 1.47 -7.66 6.20
C LEU A 49 0.58 -8.15 7.34
N LYS A 50 -0.67 -7.69 7.40
CA LYS A 50 -1.66 -8.11 8.41
C LYS A 50 -1.78 -9.63 8.48
N ILE A 51 -1.77 -10.32 7.35
CA ILE A 51 -1.85 -11.79 7.30
C ILE A 51 -0.59 -12.42 7.92
N VAL A 52 0.60 -11.94 7.55
CA VAL A 52 1.88 -12.45 8.08
C VAL A 52 2.00 -12.16 9.58
N ILE A 53 1.73 -10.92 10.00
CA ILE A 53 1.76 -10.50 11.40
C ILE A 53 0.81 -11.36 12.23
N ALA A 54 -0.47 -11.48 11.82
CA ALA A 54 -1.44 -12.29 12.55
C ALA A 54 -1.04 -13.76 12.64
N THR A 55 -0.46 -14.32 11.57
CA THR A 55 -0.01 -15.71 11.54
C THR A 55 1.15 -15.96 12.52
N LYS A 56 2.18 -15.12 12.49
CA LYS A 56 3.36 -15.26 13.36
C LYS A 56 3.02 -15.02 14.82
N LEU A 57 2.29 -13.95 15.13
CA LEU A 57 1.93 -13.63 16.51
C LEU A 57 1.02 -14.69 17.16
N ARG A 58 0.10 -15.33 16.40
CA ARG A 58 -0.68 -16.48 16.88
C ARG A 58 0.18 -17.70 17.25
N ARG A 59 1.36 -17.83 16.64
CA ARG A 59 2.36 -18.88 16.95
C ARG A 59 3.36 -18.45 18.02
N ASN A 60 3.11 -17.30 18.67
CA ASN A 60 4.01 -16.71 19.64
C ASN A 60 5.39 -16.34 19.05
N GLU A 61 5.46 -16.12 17.73
CA GLU A 61 6.69 -15.77 17.02
C GLU A 61 6.82 -14.26 16.90
N SER A 62 7.79 -13.68 17.62
CA SER A 62 8.13 -12.26 17.52
C SER A 62 9.13 -12.00 16.40
N PHE A 63 9.06 -10.83 15.78
CA PHE A 63 9.94 -10.45 14.67
C PHE A 63 10.00 -8.93 14.50
N THR A 64 10.93 -8.43 13.70
CA THR A 64 11.05 -6.99 13.41
C THR A 64 10.33 -6.58 12.13
N LEU A 65 9.76 -5.38 12.15
CA LEU A 65 9.24 -4.69 10.99
C LEU A 65 10.00 -3.35 10.85
N SER A 66 10.57 -3.11 9.69
CA SER A 66 11.31 -1.88 9.38
C SER A 66 10.72 -1.19 8.15
N TRP A 67 10.77 0.13 8.12
CA TRP A 67 10.37 0.94 6.98
C TRP A 67 11.29 2.17 6.86
N ARG A 68 11.38 2.71 5.65
CA ARG A 68 12.10 3.96 5.41
C ARG A 68 11.18 5.14 5.68
N HIS A 69 11.76 6.25 6.10
CA HIS A 69 11.01 7.49 6.25
C HIS A 69 10.81 8.11 4.86
N ASP A 70 9.56 8.35 4.50
CA ASP A 70 9.18 8.91 3.20
C ASP A 70 8.70 10.37 3.33
N GLY A 71 8.65 11.10 2.20
CA GLY A 71 8.14 12.46 2.12
C GLY A 71 8.94 13.49 2.92
N ASP A 72 8.25 14.20 3.81
CA ASP A 72 8.79 15.32 4.61
C ASP A 72 9.49 14.88 5.90
N GLN A 73 9.54 13.57 6.18
CA GLN A 73 10.23 13.06 7.35
C GLN A 73 11.76 13.14 7.19
N PRO A 74 12.54 13.36 8.27
CA PRO A 74 14.00 13.30 8.19
C PRO A 74 14.45 11.95 7.65
N ARG A 75 15.38 11.98 6.66
CA ARG A 75 15.95 10.77 6.06
C ARG A 75 16.36 9.77 7.12
N GLY A 76 15.85 8.55 7.02
CA GLY A 76 16.09 7.53 8.03
C GLY A 76 15.31 6.25 7.77
N ARG A 77 15.33 5.38 8.78
CA ARG A 77 14.46 4.22 8.88
C ARG A 77 13.99 4.09 10.31
N SER A 78 12.81 3.50 10.45
CA SER A 78 12.29 3.06 11.73
C SER A 78 12.18 1.54 11.74
N THR A 79 12.34 0.96 12.92
CA THR A 79 12.18 -0.48 13.17
C THR A 79 11.39 -0.66 14.45
N ILE A 80 10.36 -1.51 14.41
CA ILE A 80 9.65 -1.97 15.60
C ILE A 80 9.87 -3.47 15.81
N TRP A 81 9.85 -3.89 17.07
CA TRP A 81 9.78 -5.29 17.45
C TRP A 81 8.31 -5.66 17.65
N LEU A 82 7.76 -6.56 16.84
CA LEU A 82 6.40 -7.06 16.98
C LEU A 82 6.37 -8.26 17.93
N HIS A 83 5.56 -8.17 18.98
CA HIS A 83 5.42 -9.16 20.03
C HIS A 83 3.94 -9.41 20.38
N PRO A 84 3.52 -10.67 20.62
CA PRO A 84 2.11 -11.05 20.80
C PRO A 84 1.44 -10.44 22.05
N SER A 85 2.21 -10.02 23.05
CA SER A 85 1.69 -9.36 24.26
C SER A 85 1.46 -7.85 24.12
N ILE A 86 1.75 -7.25 22.96
CA ILE A 86 1.56 -5.82 22.73
C ILE A 86 0.34 -5.62 21.83
N PRO A 87 -0.63 -4.77 22.22
CA PRO A 87 -1.79 -4.47 21.41
C PRO A 87 -1.42 -3.98 20.01
N LEU A 88 -2.14 -4.46 19.00
CA LEU A 88 -1.94 -4.13 17.60
C LEU A 88 -3.30 -3.86 16.95
N ARG A 89 -3.38 -2.81 16.13
CA ARG A 89 -4.60 -2.47 15.39
C ARG A 89 -4.25 -2.02 13.98
N PHE A 90 -5.07 -2.46 13.03
CA PHE A 90 -4.97 -2.09 11.63
C PHE A 90 -6.19 -1.26 11.27
N GLU A 91 -5.99 -0.10 10.65
CA GLU A 91 -7.05 0.72 10.06
C GLU A 91 -6.78 0.86 8.57
N PHE A 92 -7.80 0.62 7.75
CA PHE A 92 -7.73 0.72 6.28
C PHE A 92 -8.71 1.79 5.84
N ASP A 93 -8.31 2.63 4.89
CA ASP A 93 -9.16 3.71 4.37
C ASP A 93 -10.30 3.14 3.52
N ASP A 94 -10.05 2.04 2.79
CA ASP A 94 -11.08 1.32 2.03
C ASP A 94 -11.74 0.23 2.90
N PRO A 95 -13.08 0.21 3.04
CA PRO A 95 -13.77 -0.87 3.73
C PRO A 95 -13.71 -2.21 2.97
N THR A 96 -13.37 -2.19 1.67
CA THR A 96 -13.23 -3.36 0.82
C THR A 96 -11.79 -3.86 0.89
N PRO A 97 -11.54 -5.09 1.37
CA PRO A 97 -10.19 -5.64 1.36
C PRO A 97 -9.64 -5.71 -0.08
N PRO A 98 -8.39 -5.28 -0.32
CA PRO A 98 -7.78 -5.40 -1.64
C PRO A 98 -7.55 -6.87 -2.03
N GLU A 99 -7.31 -7.11 -3.32
CA GLU A 99 -6.91 -8.43 -3.79
C GLU A 99 -5.57 -8.84 -3.16
N ILE A 100 -5.52 -10.07 -2.66
CA ILE A 100 -4.37 -10.62 -1.96
C ILE A 100 -3.53 -11.44 -2.94
N ASP A 101 -2.26 -11.08 -3.08
CA ASP A 101 -1.23 -11.85 -3.79
C ASP A 101 -0.50 -12.80 -2.81
N PRO A 102 -0.68 -14.13 -2.95
CA PRO A 102 0.01 -15.12 -2.15
C PRO A 102 1.55 -15.03 -2.23
N ARG A 103 2.09 -14.54 -3.35
CA ARG A 103 3.55 -14.41 -3.55
C ARG A 103 4.13 -13.35 -2.61
N ARG A 104 3.42 -12.22 -2.42
CA ARG A 104 3.81 -11.16 -1.47
C ARG A 104 3.74 -11.64 -0.03
N ILE A 105 2.70 -12.41 0.33
CA ILE A 105 2.63 -13.05 1.65
C ILE A 105 3.84 -13.95 1.88
N GLN A 106 4.17 -14.81 0.91
CA GLN A 106 5.30 -15.72 1.02
C GLN A 106 6.63 -14.96 1.15
N ALA A 107 6.81 -13.89 0.38
CA ALA A 107 8.01 -13.04 0.47
C ALA A 107 8.15 -12.40 1.86
N TYR A 108 7.08 -11.81 2.39
CA TYR A 108 7.06 -11.24 3.74
C TYR A 108 7.26 -12.30 4.83
N ALA A 109 6.62 -13.46 4.73
CA ALA A 109 6.79 -14.56 5.67
C ALA A 109 8.24 -15.09 5.69
N ASN A 110 8.86 -15.23 4.51
CA ASN A 110 10.26 -15.61 4.39
C ASN A 110 11.18 -14.57 5.05
N SER A 111 10.97 -13.28 4.77
CA SER A 111 11.75 -12.18 5.36
C SER A 111 11.63 -12.17 6.89
N ALA A 112 10.41 -12.35 7.41
CA ALA A 112 10.12 -12.38 8.85
C ALA A 112 10.75 -13.56 9.60
N ASN A 113 11.22 -14.59 8.89
CA ASN A 113 11.94 -15.73 9.46
C ASN A 113 13.47 -15.51 9.48
N THR A 114 13.95 -14.38 8.98
CA THR A 114 15.37 -14.01 9.02
C THR A 114 15.67 -13.09 10.21
N SER A 115 16.95 -12.97 10.57
CA SER A 115 17.41 -12.00 11.58
C SER A 115 17.17 -10.54 11.18
N GLY A 116 16.98 -10.25 9.89
CA GLY A 116 16.69 -8.91 9.39
C GLY A 116 15.21 -8.49 9.53
N GLY A 117 14.31 -9.44 9.78
CA GLY A 117 12.86 -9.22 9.81
C GLY A 117 12.29 -8.79 8.46
N ILE A 118 11.15 -8.10 8.48
CA ILE A 118 10.56 -7.51 7.28
C ILE A 118 11.09 -6.10 7.09
N LEU A 119 11.61 -5.79 5.91
CA LEU A 119 11.78 -4.42 5.43
C LEU A 119 10.63 -4.11 4.46
N LEU A 120 9.85 -3.08 4.75
CA LEU A 120 8.84 -2.63 3.80
C LEU A 120 9.52 -2.12 2.54
N PRO A 121 9.12 -2.63 1.37
CA PRO A 121 9.60 -2.11 0.11
C PRO A 121 9.14 -0.66 -0.04
N ASP A 122 10.00 0.13 -0.68
CA ASP A 122 9.65 1.49 -1.08
C ASP A 122 8.49 1.45 -2.09
N GLU A 123 7.72 2.54 -2.14
CA GLU A 123 6.51 2.76 -2.93
C GLU A 123 6.68 2.38 -4.41
N ALA A 124 7.89 2.56 -4.98
CA ALA A 124 8.21 2.22 -6.37
C ALA A 124 8.36 0.71 -6.64
N THR A 125 8.63 -0.08 -5.59
CA THR A 125 8.92 -1.53 -5.74
C THR A 125 7.64 -2.37 -5.68
N LEU A 126 6.53 -1.80 -5.21
CA LEU A 126 5.24 -2.50 -5.09
C LEU A 126 4.40 -2.49 -6.37
N ALA A 127 4.83 -1.73 -7.38
CA ALA A 127 4.18 -1.60 -8.68
C ALA A 127 4.74 -2.54 -9.77
N LEU A 128 5.64 -3.47 -9.40
CA LEU A 128 6.21 -4.51 -10.26
C LEU A 128 5.66 -5.89 -9.89
#